data_AF-A0A256XI08-F1
#
_entry.id   AF-A0A256XI08-F1
#
_cell.length_a   1.000
_cell.length_b   1.000
_cell.length_c   1.000
_cell.angle_alpha   90.00
_cell.angle_beta   90.00
_cell.angle_gamma   90.00
#
_symmetry.space_group_name_H-M   'P 1'
#
loop_
_entity.id
_entity.type
_entity.pdbx_description
1 polymer ?
#
loop_
_entity_poly.entity_id
_entity_poly.type
_entity_poly.pdbx_seq_one_letter_code
_entity_poly.pdbx_strand_id
1 'polypeptide(L)' 'MDTGVCGVLCKHCPRYRVGKCTGCNPNPYCGIPDCAKERGVKYCFECDLFPCDRHYGECDNLVIYDRRWLDFIKKETRE' A
#
# COMPACT_ATOMS: atom_id res chain seq x y z
N MET A 1 10.48 7.74 -8.74
CA MET A 1 9.20 7.03 -8.90
C MET A 1 8.17 7.80 -8.10
N ASP A 2 7.32 8.54 -8.77
CA ASP A 2 6.47 9.53 -8.09
C ASP A 2 5.20 8.91 -7.52
N THR A 3 4.75 7.80 -8.10
CA THR A 3 3.55 7.04 -7.72
C THR A 3 3.88 5.57 -7.50
N GLY A 4 3.43 5.01 -6.39
CA GLY A 4 3.53 3.58 -6.12
C GLY A 4 2.49 2.76 -6.88
N VAL A 5 2.65 1.42 -6.89
CA VAL A 5 1.67 0.48 -7.50
C VAL A 5 0.25 0.68 -6.94
N CYS A 6 0.16 1.09 -5.67
CA CYS A 6 -1.08 1.38 -4.98
C CYS A 6 -1.83 2.64 -5.45
N GLY A 7 -1.24 3.44 -6.34
CA GLY A 7 -1.79 4.73 -6.78
C GLY A 7 -1.52 5.90 -5.82
N VAL A 8 -0.91 5.68 -4.65
CA VAL A 8 -0.48 6.75 -3.75
C VAL A 8 0.85 7.31 -4.20
N LEU A 9 0.99 8.63 -4.17
CA LEU A 9 2.28 9.29 -4.33
C LEU A 9 3.25 8.82 -3.23
N CYS A 10 4.46 8.41 -3.60
CA CYS A 10 5.42 7.84 -2.65
C CYS A 10 5.65 8.76 -1.45
N LYS A 11 5.76 10.08 -1.67
CA LYS A 11 5.91 11.10 -0.62
C LYS A 11 4.79 11.13 0.43
N HIS A 12 3.59 10.65 0.09
CA HIS A 12 2.44 10.57 0.99
C HIS A 12 2.24 9.16 1.57
N CYS A 13 2.97 8.15 1.08
CA CYS A 13 2.92 6.80 1.64
C CYS A 13 3.40 6.81 3.10
N PRO A 14 2.62 6.27 4.06
CA PRO A 14 3.01 6.25 5.47
C PRO A 14 4.36 5.57 5.74
N ARG A 15 4.64 4.44 5.06
CA ARG A 15 5.93 3.74 5.17
C ARG A 15 7.12 4.52 4.63
N TYR A 16 6.89 5.26 3.54
CA TYR A 16 7.93 6.10 2.96
C TYR A 16 8.29 7.24 3.92
N ARG A 17 7.28 7.86 4.54
CA ARG A 17 7.49 8.96 5.50
C ARG A 17 8.26 8.54 6.76
N VAL A 18 8.16 7.30 7.20
CA VAL A 18 8.95 6.77 8.34
C VAL A 18 10.30 6.16 7.91
N GLY A 19 10.71 6.30 6.65
CA GLY A 19 12.02 5.80 6.17
C GLY A 19 12.14 4.27 6.10
N LYS A 20 11.05 3.52 6.27
CA LYS A 20 11.06 2.04 6.28
C LYS A 20 10.61 1.40 4.95
N CYS A 21 10.51 2.19 3.87
CA CYS A 21 10.11 1.71 2.55
C CYS A 21 11.34 1.34 1.69
N THR A 22 11.41 0.10 1.20
CA THR A 22 12.46 -0.38 0.28
C THR A 22 12.09 -0.23 -1.20
N GLY A 23 10.93 0.37 -1.51
CA GLY A 23 10.34 0.42 -2.84
C GLY A 23 9.10 -0.46 -2.96
N CYS A 24 8.36 -0.34 -4.08
CA CYS A 24 7.19 -1.20 -4.34
C CYS A 24 7.60 -2.61 -4.77
N ASN A 25 8.77 -2.81 -5.36
CA ASN A 25 9.23 -4.15 -5.69
C ASN A 25 10.76 -4.21 -5.57
N PRO A 26 11.32 -5.01 -4.66
CA PRO A 26 10.67 -5.91 -3.69
C PRO A 26 10.10 -5.18 -2.45
N ASN A 27 8.91 -5.61 -1.96
CA ASN A 27 8.28 -5.06 -0.75
C ASN A 27 7.71 -6.17 0.16
N PRO A 28 8.41 -6.57 1.24
CA PRO A 28 7.93 -7.62 2.14
C PRO A 28 6.81 -7.16 3.09
N TYR A 29 6.45 -5.87 3.08
CA TYR A 29 5.51 -5.27 4.04
C TYR A 29 4.16 -4.91 3.42
N CYS A 30 3.99 -5.09 2.11
CA CYS A 30 2.78 -4.71 1.40
C CYS A 30 2.50 -5.71 0.29
N GLY A 31 1.33 -6.34 0.32
CA GLY A 31 0.91 -7.31 -0.71
C GLY A 31 0.35 -6.68 -1.99
N ILE A 32 0.26 -5.35 -2.12
CA ILE A 32 -0.25 -4.69 -3.32
C ILE A 32 0.58 -4.98 -4.57
N PRO A 33 1.93 -4.91 -4.55
CA PRO A 33 2.77 -5.21 -5.71
C PRO A 33 2.56 -6.64 -6.23
N ASP A 34 2.49 -7.60 -5.32
CA ASP A 34 2.23 -9.01 -5.67
C ASP A 34 0.81 -9.17 -6.22
N CYS A 35 -0.20 -8.56 -5.59
CA CYS A 35 -1.58 -8.56 -6.07
C CYS A 35 -1.72 -7.95 -7.47
N ALA A 36 -1.04 -6.83 -7.73
CA ALA A 36 -1.06 -6.18 -9.05
C ALA A 36 -0.41 -7.07 -10.12
N LYS A 37 0.70 -7.73 -9.78
CA LYS A 37 1.36 -8.72 -10.63
C LYS A 37 0.46 -9.92 -10.92
N GLU A 38 -0.19 -10.48 -9.90
CA GLU A 38 -1.17 -11.58 -10.02
C GLU A 38 -2.35 -11.20 -10.93
N ARG A 39 -2.81 -9.95 -10.84
CA ARG A 39 -3.93 -9.42 -11.63
C ARG A 39 -3.54 -8.88 -13.01
N GLY A 40 -2.25 -8.87 -13.34
CA GLY A 40 -1.75 -8.37 -14.63
C GLY A 40 -1.93 -6.87 -14.83
N VAL A 41 -2.03 -6.08 -13.76
CA VAL A 41 -2.18 -4.61 -13.82
C VAL A 41 -0.94 -3.90 -13.30
N LYS A 42 -0.65 -2.71 -13.81
CA LYS A 42 0.52 -1.92 -13.36
C LYS A 42 0.20 -1.10 -12.12
N TYR A 43 -1.04 -0.62 -12.00
CA TYR A 43 -1.51 0.14 -10.86
C TYR A 43 -2.85 -0.38 -10.35
N CYS A 44 -3.14 -0.18 -9.07
CA CYS A 44 -4.41 -0.59 -8.49
C CYS A 44 -5.62 0.04 -9.18
N PHE A 45 -5.56 1.30 -9.60
CA PHE A 45 -6.67 1.98 -10.28
C PHE A 45 -6.94 1.47 -11.70
N GLU A 46 -6.06 0.64 -12.27
CA GLU A 46 -6.29 -0.06 -13.53
C GLU A 46 -7.03 -1.40 -13.32
N CYS A 47 -7.24 -1.82 -12.07
CA CYS A 47 -7.96 -3.05 -11.76
C CYS A 47 -9.48 -2.81 -11.76
N ASP A 48 -10.22 -3.67 -12.46
CA ASP A 48 -11.70 -3.58 -12.52
C ASP A 48 -12.40 -3.77 -11.17
N LEU A 49 -11.71 -4.39 -10.20
CA LEU A 49 -12.23 -4.55 -8.83
C LEU A 49 -11.83 -3.41 -7.91
N PHE A 50 -11.19 -2.36 -8.41
CA PHE A 50 -10.77 -1.24 -7.58
C PHE A 50 -11.96 -0.35 -7.16
N PRO A 51 -12.07 0.05 -5.88
CA PRO A 51 -11.30 -0.40 -4.72
C PRO A 51 -11.71 -1.82 -4.29
N CYS A 52 -10.74 -2.72 -4.12
CA CYS A 52 -11.06 -4.13 -3.84
C CYS A 52 -11.04 -4.45 -2.35
N ASP A 53 -11.91 -5.37 -1.92
CA ASP A 53 -12.03 -5.78 -0.51
C ASP A 53 -10.70 -6.24 0.11
N ARG A 54 -9.82 -6.87 -0.69
CA ARG A 54 -8.49 -7.34 -0.25
C ARG A 54 -7.65 -6.23 0.39
N HIS A 55 -7.75 -5.00 -0.13
CA HIS A 55 -6.91 -3.88 0.29
C HIS A 55 -7.70 -2.74 0.94
N TYR A 56 -9.00 -2.64 0.70
CA TYR A 56 -9.86 -1.52 1.12
C TYR A 56 -11.04 -1.95 2.02
N GLY A 57 -11.28 -3.25 2.19
CA GLY A 57 -12.32 -3.79 3.08
C GLY A 57 -11.84 -3.96 4.52
N GLU A 58 -12.75 -4.38 5.41
CA GLU A 58 -12.45 -4.81 6.78
C GLU A 58 -11.73 -6.16 6.77
N CYS A 59 -10.51 -6.18 6.25
CA CYS A 59 -9.65 -7.35 6.28
C CYS A 59 -8.55 -7.08 7.30
N ASP A 60 -8.35 -8.01 8.25
CA ASP A 60 -7.24 -8.01 9.22
C ASP A 60 -5.87 -8.26 8.56
N ASN A 61 -5.65 -7.68 7.38
CA ASN A 61 -4.44 -7.78 6.59
C ASN A 61 -3.60 -6.53 6.80
N LEU A 62 -2.27 -6.71 6.90
CA LEU A 62 -1.31 -5.61 6.95
C LEU A 62 -1.14 -4.98 5.57
N VAL A 63 -2.13 -4.21 5.12
CA VAL A 63 -2.15 -3.51 3.83
C VAL A 63 -2.22 -2.00 4.06
N ILE A 64 -1.78 -1.21 3.08
CA ILE A 64 -1.55 0.23 3.32
C ILE A 64 -2.81 1.06 3.58
N TYR A 65 -3.99 0.54 3.24
CA TYR A 65 -5.27 1.20 3.48
C TYR A 65 -6.07 0.56 4.63
N ASP A 66 -5.51 -0.46 5.28
CA ASP A 66 -6.10 -0.99 6.50
C ASP A 66 -6.02 0.07 7.61
N ARG A 67 -7.14 0.25 8.34
CA ARG A 67 -7.26 1.29 9.35
C ARG A 67 -6.33 1.02 10.54
N ARG A 68 -6.21 -0.24 10.98
CA ARG A 68 -5.37 -0.61 12.14
C ARG A 68 -3.89 -0.37 11.83
N TRP A 69 -3.47 -0.72 10.61
CA TRP A 69 -2.13 -0.46 10.10
C TRP A 69 -1.84 1.03 9.95
N LEU A 70 -2.78 1.80 9.38
CA LEU A 70 -2.65 3.25 9.26
C LEU A 70 -2.52 3.91 10.62
N ASP A 71 -3.32 3.50 11.59
CA ASP A 71 -3.27 4.04 12.95
C ASP A 71 -2.00 3.63 13.70
N PHE A 72 -1.48 2.42 13.45
CA PHE A 72 -0.14 2.01 13.91
C PHE A 72 0.96 2.92 13.34
N ILE A 73 1.03 3.10 12.03
CA ILE A 73 2.09 3.94 11.41
C ILE A 73 1.93 5.42 11.77
N LYS A 74 0.69 5.92 11.90
CA LYS A 74 0.48 7.31 12.35
C LYS A 74 1.12 7.57 13.72
N LYS A 75 1.17 6.57 14.60
CA LYS A 75 1.90 6.66 15.88
C LYS A 75 3.41 6.72 15.65
N GLU A 76 3.95 5.94 14.70
CA GLU A 76 5.38 6.00 14.33
C GLU A 76 5.79 7.33 13.67
N THR A 77 4.86 8.03 12.99
CA THR A 77 5.16 9.34 12.37
C THR A 77 5.07 10.54 13.33
N ARG A 78 4.62 10.35 14.57
CA ARG A 78 4.53 11.41 15.59
C ARG A 78 5.79 11.40 16.46
N GLU A 79 6.91 11.80 15.85
CA GLU A 79 8.16 12.19 16.53
C GLU A 79 8.57 13.57 16.01
#